data_AF-H8Z668-F1
#
_entry.id   AF-H8Z668-F1
#
_cell.length_a   1.000
_cell.length_b   1.000
_cell.length_c   1.000
_cell.angle_alpha   90.00
_cell.angle_beta   90.00
_cell.angle_gamma   90.00
#
_symmetry.space_group_name_H-M   'P 1'
#
loop_
_entity.id
_entity.type
_entity.pdbx_description
1 polymer ?
#
loop_
_entity_poly.entity_id
_entity_poly.type
_entity_poly.pdbx_seq_one_letter_code
_entity_poly.pdbx_strand_id
1 'polypeptide(L)'
;MQTETFPLAERIAKLAADGGLSVDQLFEIAVSQSGPINCYPGEPGDQCHPLALFVALHGQLRQGKGHYNCAQILEEMVRHLQGRCPGTTRHAVLIVDAWWHDHYEKWRANIETMKQSGVHIEAFLIGAGGWVAPLPI
;
A
#
# COMPACT_ATOMS: atom_id res chain seq x y z
N MET A 1 15.71 -8.53 8.56
CA MET A 1 15.09 -7.72 9.62
C MET A 1 13.62 -7.60 9.24
N GLN A 2 12.70 -8.21 9.98
CA GLN A 2 11.27 -8.06 9.69
C GLN A 2 10.87 -6.63 10.07
N THR A 3 10.21 -5.93 9.18
CA THR A 3 9.74 -4.56 9.39
C THR A 3 8.44 -4.56 10.18
N GLU A 4 8.04 -3.41 10.73
CA GLU A 4 6.84 -3.31 11.59
C GLU A 4 5.56 -3.73 10.86
N THR A 5 5.50 -3.53 9.54
CA THR A 5 4.29 -3.77 8.74
C THR A 5 4.31 -5.08 7.96
N PHE A 6 5.39 -5.86 8.07
CA PHE A 6 5.47 -7.20 7.45
C PHE A 6 4.30 -8.12 7.85
N PRO A 7 3.88 -8.19 9.13
CA PRO A 7 2.73 -9.02 9.51
C PRO A 7 1.40 -8.58 8.86
N LEU A 8 1.23 -7.29 8.56
CA LEU A 8 0.06 -6.78 7.84
C LEU A 8 0.07 -7.27 6.39
N ALA A 9 1.24 -7.21 5.74
CA ALA A 9 1.42 -7.74 4.39
C ALA A 9 1.17 -9.26 4.32
N GLU A 10 1.66 -10.03 5.29
CA GLU A 10 1.40 -11.48 5.38
C GLU A 10 -0.09 -11.79 5.54
N ARG A 11 -0.77 -11.02 6.40
CA ARG A 11 -2.21 -11.19 6.62
C ARG A 11 -3.00 -10.88 5.35
N ILE A 12 -2.69 -9.79 4.66
CA ILE A 12 -3.32 -9.43 3.38
C ILE A 12 -3.04 -10.50 2.32
N ALA A 13 -1.80 -10.96 2.18
CA ALA A 13 -1.44 -11.99 1.21
C ALA A 13 -2.18 -13.31 1.45
N LYS A 14 -2.24 -13.77 2.69
CA LYS A 14 -2.94 -15.01 3.06
C LYS A 14 -4.43 -14.93 2.77
N LEU A 15 -5.08 -13.83 3.14
CA LEU A 15 -6.52 -13.66 2.92
C LEU A 15 -6.85 -13.44 1.45
N ALA A 16 -6.03 -12.67 0.72
CA ALA A 16 -6.21 -12.49 -0.72
C ALA A 16 -6.03 -13.80 -1.51
N ALA A 17 -5.14 -14.68 -1.07
CA ALA A 17 -4.99 -16.00 -1.68
C ALA A 17 -6.23 -16.90 -1.49
N ASP A 18 -7.08 -16.60 -0.49
CA ASP A 18 -8.31 -17.34 -0.16
C ASP A 18 -9.55 -16.72 -0.84
N GLY A 19 -9.48 -16.49 -2.15
CA GLY A 19 -10.62 -16.01 -2.95
C GLY A 19 -10.65 -14.51 -3.25
N GLY A 20 -9.56 -13.80 -2.96
CA GLY A 20 -9.39 -12.38 -3.23
C GLY A 20 -9.96 -11.47 -2.13
N LEU A 21 -9.57 -10.20 -2.16
CA LEU A 21 -10.06 -9.18 -1.23
C LEU A 21 -10.76 -8.05 -1.97
N SER A 22 -11.88 -7.58 -1.42
CA SER A 22 -12.52 -6.32 -1.79
C SER A 22 -11.82 -5.12 -1.13
N VAL A 23 -12.12 -3.92 -1.64
CA VAL A 23 -11.60 -2.67 -1.07
C VAL A 23 -12.03 -2.50 0.40
N ASP A 24 -13.28 -2.82 0.72
CA ASP A 24 -13.81 -2.71 2.09
C ASP A 24 -13.09 -3.67 3.05
N GLN A 25 -12.86 -4.91 2.61
CA GLN A 25 -12.11 -5.89 3.42
C GLN A 25 -10.66 -5.45 3.64
N LEU A 26 -10.00 -4.84 2.65
CA LEU A 26 -8.63 -4.30 2.83
C LEU A 26 -8.62 -3.24 3.94
N PHE A 27 -9.58 -2.33 3.93
CA PHE A 27 -9.73 -1.31 4.96
C PHE A 27 -9.98 -1.93 6.34
N GLU A 28 -10.93 -2.86 6.45
CA GLU A 28 -11.25 -3.54 7.72
C GLU A 28 -10.04 -4.28 8.30
N ILE A 29 -9.31 -5.03 7.48
CA ILE A 29 -8.09 -5.76 7.89
C ILE A 29 -7.05 -4.78 8.44
N ALA A 30 -6.82 -3.69 7.72
CA ALA A 30 -5.78 -2.73 8.05
C ALA A 30 -6.12 -1.95 9.32
N VAL A 31 -7.37 -1.49 9.47
CA VAL A 31 -7.82 -0.79 10.67
C VAL A 31 -7.85 -1.71 11.89
N SER A 32 -8.25 -2.98 11.73
CA SER A 32 -8.28 -3.93 12.85
C SER A 32 -6.89 -4.24 13.42
N GLN A 33 -5.83 -4.01 12.65
CA GLN A 33 -4.46 -4.33 13.03
C GLN A 33 -3.67 -3.09 13.45
N SER A 34 -3.85 -1.98 12.74
CA SER A 34 -3.03 -0.78 12.88
C SER A 34 -3.78 0.39 13.51
N GLY A 35 -5.08 0.24 13.80
CA GLY A 35 -5.94 1.35 14.19
C GLY A 35 -6.30 2.26 13.01
N PRO A 36 -6.75 3.51 13.26
CA PRO A 36 -7.09 4.45 12.19
C PRO A 36 -5.89 4.76 11.28
N ILE A 37 -6.07 4.57 9.98
CA ILE A 37 -5.03 4.78 8.95
C ILE A 37 -5.64 5.44 7.71
N ASN A 38 -4.80 6.00 6.83
CA ASN A 38 -5.21 6.29 5.46
C ASN A 38 -5.12 4.99 4.64
N CYS A 39 -6.15 4.62 3.89
CA CYS A 39 -6.15 3.38 3.11
C CYS A 39 -6.56 3.64 1.66
N TYR A 40 -5.77 3.09 0.73
CA TYR A 40 -5.96 3.22 -0.71
C TYR A 40 -5.87 1.83 -1.35
N PRO A 41 -6.83 1.42 -2.21
CA PRO A 41 -8.10 2.08 -2.47
C PRO A 41 -8.96 2.19 -1.20
N GLY A 42 -9.87 3.16 -1.21
CA GLY A 42 -10.73 3.48 -0.08
C GLY A 42 -11.28 4.89 -0.23
N GLU A 43 -12.30 5.21 0.55
CA GLU A 43 -12.79 6.57 0.63
C GLU A 43 -11.89 7.40 1.56
N PRO A 44 -11.41 8.56 1.10
CA PRO A 44 -10.63 9.44 1.96
C PRO A 44 -11.52 9.95 3.10
N GLY A 45 -11.07 9.75 4.33
CA GLY A 45 -11.67 10.36 5.51
C GLY A 45 -11.43 11.87 5.58
N ASP A 46 -12.00 12.51 6.60
CA ASP A 46 -11.82 13.93 6.91
C ASP A 46 -10.51 14.24 7.65
N GLN A 47 -9.78 13.20 8.10
CA GLN A 47 -8.54 13.31 8.86
C GLN A 47 -7.40 12.53 8.19
N CYS A 48 -6.22 13.13 8.18
CA CYS A 48 -4.98 12.45 7.78
C CYS A 48 -4.40 11.68 8.98
N HIS A 49 -3.98 10.43 8.76
CA HIS A 49 -3.33 9.60 9.78
C HIS A 49 -1.81 9.47 9.59
N PRO A 50 -1.04 9.12 10.65
CA PRO A 50 0.41 8.90 10.56
C PRO A 50 0.83 7.75 9.64
N LEU A 51 0.00 6.72 9.53
CA LEU A 51 0.21 5.56 8.66
C LEU A 51 -0.72 5.63 7.44
N ALA A 52 -0.18 5.33 6.26
CA ALA A 52 -0.93 5.18 5.04
C ALA A 52 -0.63 3.82 4.37
N LEU A 53 -1.67 3.10 4.00
CA LEU A 53 -1.61 1.83 3.29
C LEU A 53 -2.07 2.03 1.84
N PHE A 54 -1.25 1.56 0.91
CA PHE A 54 -1.47 1.64 -0.53
C PHE A 54 -1.45 0.23 -1.12
N VAL A 55 -2.57 -0.23 -1.65
CA VAL A 55 -2.73 -1.61 -2.12
C VAL A 55 -3.16 -1.64 -3.59
N ALA A 56 -2.49 -2.45 -4.41
CA ALA A 56 -2.95 -2.79 -5.76
C ALA A 56 -2.98 -4.31 -5.93
N LEU A 57 -4.18 -4.85 -6.13
CA LEU A 57 -4.41 -6.27 -6.37
C LEU A 57 -5.07 -6.49 -7.75
N HIS A 58 -4.70 -7.58 -8.40
CA HIS A 58 -5.17 -8.00 -9.71
C HIS A 58 -5.55 -9.49 -9.71
N GLY A 59 -6.10 -9.93 -10.85
CA GLY A 59 -6.42 -11.34 -11.09
C GLY A 59 -7.24 -11.96 -9.96
N GLN A 60 -6.73 -13.07 -9.43
CA GLN A 60 -7.38 -13.85 -8.36
C GLN A 60 -7.23 -13.24 -6.95
N LEU A 61 -6.34 -12.27 -6.74
CA LEU A 61 -6.11 -11.67 -5.42
C LEU A 61 -7.07 -10.51 -5.14
N ARG A 62 -7.76 -10.01 -6.15
CA ARG A 62 -8.80 -9.01 -5.99
C ARG A 62 -10.20 -9.62 -6.08
N GLN A 63 -11.10 -9.08 -5.28
CA GLN A 63 -12.53 -9.32 -5.37
C GLN A 63 -13.25 -7.99 -5.61
N GLY A 64 -14.22 -7.99 -6.51
CA GLY A 64 -15.03 -6.80 -6.80
C GLY A 64 -14.32 -5.73 -7.64
N LYS A 65 -14.82 -4.49 -7.55
CA LYS A 65 -14.35 -3.31 -8.31
C LYS A 65 -13.61 -2.33 -7.37
N GLY A 66 -12.99 -1.30 -7.95
CA GLY A 66 -12.36 -0.21 -7.19
C GLY A 66 -10.87 -0.40 -6.89
N HIS A 67 -10.31 -1.57 -7.19
CA HIS A 67 -8.87 -1.82 -7.08
C HIS A 67 -8.06 -1.01 -8.09
N TYR A 68 -6.94 -0.47 -7.63
CA TYR A 68 -5.96 0.18 -8.47
C TYR A 68 -5.01 -0.84 -9.11
N ASN A 69 -4.40 -0.43 -10.22
CA ASN A 69 -3.19 -1.08 -10.73
C ASN A 69 -1.91 -0.48 -10.13
N CYS A 70 -0.76 -1.11 -10.39
CA CYS A 70 0.54 -0.70 -9.87
C CYS A 70 0.88 0.77 -10.21
N ALA A 71 0.64 1.21 -11.44
CA ALA A 71 0.89 2.59 -11.85
C ALA A 71 -0.03 3.59 -11.13
N GLN A 72 -1.31 3.26 -11.00
CA GLN A 72 -2.31 4.10 -10.34
C GLN A 72 -2.03 4.23 -8.84
N ILE A 73 -1.68 3.14 -8.16
CA ILE A 73 -1.44 3.18 -6.72
C ILE A 73 -0.15 3.95 -6.38
N LEU A 74 0.89 3.84 -7.22
CA LEU A 74 2.12 4.62 -7.07
C LEU A 74 1.86 6.12 -7.23
N GLU A 75 1.08 6.49 -8.24
CA GLU A 75 0.67 7.88 -8.42
C GLU A 75 -0.14 8.40 -7.23
N GLU A 76 -1.07 7.59 -6.71
CA GLU A 76 -1.89 7.97 -5.57
C GLU A 76 -1.07 8.11 -4.27
N MET A 77 -0.07 7.24 -4.08
CA MET A 77 0.89 7.35 -2.99
C MET A 77 1.66 8.68 -3.04
N VAL A 78 2.21 9.03 -4.21
CA VAL A 78 2.93 10.30 -4.38
C VAL A 78 2.01 11.50 -4.15
N ARG A 79 0.80 11.50 -4.72
CA ARG A 79 -0.19 12.57 -4.53
C ARG A 79 -0.59 12.73 -3.07
N HIS A 80 -0.75 11.63 -2.34
CA HIS A 80 -1.09 11.66 -0.92
C HIS A 80 0.01 12.30 -0.09
N LEU A 81 1.24 11.79 -0.23
CA LEU A 81 2.38 12.14 0.62
C LEU A 81 2.92 13.54 0.33
N GLN A 82 2.90 13.99 -0.93
CA GLN A 82 3.38 15.32 -1.31
C GLN A 82 2.28 16.38 -1.33
N GLY A 83 1.02 15.99 -1.57
CA GLY A 83 -0.09 16.92 -1.77
C GLY A 83 -1.04 17.00 -0.59
N ARG A 84 -1.70 15.88 -0.25
CA ARG A 84 -2.85 15.89 0.68
C ARG A 84 -2.47 15.91 2.15
N CYS A 85 -1.49 15.10 2.55
CA CYS A 85 -1.13 14.93 3.96
C CYS A 85 0.36 15.21 4.26
N PRO A 86 0.97 16.29 3.71
CA PRO A 86 2.38 16.57 3.91
C PRO A 86 2.68 16.76 5.40
N GLY A 87 3.69 16.04 5.90
CA GLY A 87 4.14 16.13 7.29
C GLY A 87 3.23 15.47 8.34
N THR A 88 2.05 14.97 7.96
CA THR A 88 1.18 14.19 8.86
C THR A 88 1.42 12.70 8.68
N THR A 89 1.36 12.19 7.45
CA THR A 89 1.70 10.80 7.16
C THR A 89 3.22 10.65 7.20
N ARG A 90 3.71 9.83 8.12
CA ARG A 90 5.14 9.57 8.36
C ARG A 90 5.56 8.15 8.02
N HIS A 91 4.61 7.25 7.85
CA HIS A 91 4.83 5.88 7.43
C HIS A 91 3.88 5.55 6.27
N ALA A 92 4.42 5.13 5.13
CA ALA A 92 3.68 4.61 3.99
C ALA A 92 4.04 3.15 3.71
N VAL A 93 3.03 2.32 3.47
CA VAL A 93 3.19 0.91 3.12
C VAL A 93 2.56 0.67 1.75
N LEU A 94 3.35 0.17 0.81
CA LEU A 94 2.89 -0.23 -0.52
C LEU A 94 2.81 -1.75 -0.60
N ILE A 95 1.64 -2.29 -0.94
CA ILE A 95 1.43 -3.72 -1.17
C ILE A 95 0.93 -3.91 -2.60
N VAL A 96 1.65 -4.67 -3.40
CA VAL A 96 1.27 -4.95 -4.78
C VAL A 96 1.38 -6.45 -5.06
N ASP A 97 0.59 -6.93 -6.01
CA ASP A 97 0.73 -8.30 -6.55
C ASP A 97 1.46 -8.35 -7.91
N ALA A 98 1.75 -7.18 -8.48
CA ALA A 98 2.55 -7.02 -9.69
C ALA A 98 3.43 -5.78 -9.58
N TRP A 99 4.73 -5.94 -9.85
CA TRP A 99 5.72 -4.86 -9.82
C TRP A 99 6.33 -4.64 -11.20
N TRP A 100 6.29 -3.40 -11.67
CA TRP A 100 6.79 -3.00 -12.99
C TRP A 100 7.81 -1.88 -12.80
N HIS A 101 9.06 -2.16 -13.15
CA HIS A 101 10.17 -1.23 -12.91
C HIS A 101 9.93 0.14 -13.55
N ASP A 102 9.41 0.20 -14.77
CA ASP A 102 9.14 1.45 -15.49
C ASP A 102 8.11 2.35 -14.79
N HIS A 103 7.12 1.75 -14.12
CA HIS A 103 6.13 2.51 -13.35
C HIS A 103 6.75 3.13 -12.09
N TYR A 104 7.67 2.40 -11.45
CA TYR A 104 8.42 2.90 -10.31
C TYR A 104 9.42 3.98 -10.71
N GLU A 105 10.21 3.78 -11.76
CA GLU A 105 11.24 4.74 -12.19
C GLU A 105 10.67 6.13 -12.49
N LYS A 106 9.43 6.20 -13.01
CA LYS A 106 8.70 7.48 -13.18
C LYS A 106 8.61 8.30 -11.89
N TRP A 107 8.45 7.63 -10.74
CA TRP A 107 8.20 8.25 -9.44
C TRP A 107 9.38 8.18 -8.48
N ARG A 108 10.47 7.50 -8.85
CA ARG A 108 11.64 7.26 -8.01
C ARG A 108 12.19 8.54 -7.38
N ALA A 109 12.38 9.60 -8.16
CA ALA A 109 12.88 10.88 -7.65
C ALA A 109 11.97 11.51 -6.57
N ASN A 110 10.64 11.42 -6.77
CA ASN A 110 9.67 11.86 -5.77
C ASN A 110 9.75 11.01 -4.49
N ILE A 111 9.84 9.69 -4.64
CA ILE A 111 9.93 8.73 -3.53
C ILE A 111 11.18 8.99 -2.68
N GLU A 112 12.33 9.18 -3.33
CA GLU A 112 13.57 9.52 -2.64
C GLU A 112 13.48 10.86 -1.90
N THR A 113 12.85 11.87 -2.50
CA THR A 113 12.62 13.16 -1.85
C THR A 113 11.72 13.02 -0.60
N MET A 114 10.70 12.17 -0.65
CA MET A 114 9.81 11.90 0.49
C MET A 114 10.55 11.21 1.64
N LYS A 115 11.40 10.23 1.33
CA LYS A 115 12.28 9.58 2.32
C LYS A 115 13.24 10.56 2.96
N GLN A 116 13.89 11.42 2.16
CA GLN A 116 14.77 12.48 2.66
C GLN A 116 14.03 13.49 3.55
N SER A 117 12.73 13.68 3.31
CA SER A 117 11.85 14.52 4.15
C SER A 117 11.36 13.82 5.43
N GLY A 118 11.82 12.59 5.68
CA GLY A 118 11.55 11.82 6.90
C GLY A 118 10.32 10.90 6.83
N VAL A 119 9.81 10.58 5.63
CA VAL A 119 8.77 9.55 5.48
C VAL A 119 9.42 8.17 5.42
N HIS A 120 9.00 7.25 6.29
CA HIS A 120 9.36 5.84 6.19
C HIS A 120 8.47 5.16 5.13
N ILE A 121 9.08 4.50 4.15
CA ILE A 121 8.35 3.82 3.07
C ILE A 121 8.77 2.36 3.04
N GLU A 122 7.80 1.48 3.20
CA GLU A 122 7.94 0.03 3.05
C GLU A 122 7.16 -0.43 1.82
N ALA A 123 7.69 -1.41 1.07
CA ALA A 123 7.00 -1.97 -0.07
C ALA A 123 7.11 -3.51 -0.10
N PHE A 124 6.00 -4.16 -0.47
CA PHE A 124 5.87 -5.61 -0.50
C PHE A 124 5.23 -6.08 -1.80
N LEU A 125 5.83 -7.13 -2.36
CA LEU A 125 5.24 -7.94 -3.41
C LEU A 125 4.58 -9.15 -2.78
N ILE A 126 3.32 -9.40 -3.12
CA ILE A 126 2.56 -10.58 -2.66
C ILE A 126 2.17 -11.46 -3.84
N GLY A 127 1.90 -12.73 -3.58
CA GLY A 127 1.46 -13.65 -4.63
C GLY A 127 0.35 -14.59 -4.20
N ALA A 128 -0.24 -15.28 -5.18
CA ALA A 128 -1.40 -16.13 -4.98
C ALA A 128 -1.16 -17.40 -4.12
N GLY A 129 0.09 -17.70 -3.79
CA GLY A 129 0.42 -18.70 -2.77
C GLY A 129 0.39 -18.16 -1.34
N GLY A 130 -0.01 -16.90 -1.13
CA GLY A 130 0.02 -16.24 0.17
C GLY A 130 1.42 -15.84 0.64
N TRP A 131 2.41 -15.81 -0.25
CA TRP A 131 3.77 -15.39 0.07
C TRP A 131 3.93 -13.88 -0.01
N VAL A 132 4.94 -13.36 0.71
CA VAL A 132 5.32 -11.95 0.76
C VAL A 132 6.82 -11.81 0.56
N ALA A 133 7.23 -10.85 -0.26
CA ALA A 133 8.62 -10.46 -0.43
C ALA A 133 8.78 -8.95 -0.33
N PRO A 134 9.79 -8.43 0.38
CA PRO A 134 10.08 -7.00 0.38
C PRO A 134 10.56 -6.55 -1.01
N LEU A 135 10.13 -5.37 -1.43
CA LEU A 135 10.58 -4.71 -2.65
C LEU A 135 11.66 -3.68 -2.34
N PRO A 136 12.70 -3.56 -3.18
CA PRO A 136 13.63 -2.45 -3.09
C PRO A 136 12.93 -1.19 -3.62
N ILE A 137 12.41 -0.39 -2.70
CA ILE A 137 11.84 0.93 -2.98
C ILE A 137 12.72 2.01 -2.40
#